data_AF-A0A2N3YGD1-F1
#
_entry.id   AF-A0A2N3YGD1-F1
#
_cell.length_a   1.000
_cell.length_b   1.000
_cell.length_c   1.000
_cell.angle_alpha   90.00
_cell.angle_beta   90.00
_cell.angle_gamma   90.00
#
_symmetry.space_group_name_H-M   'P 1'
#
loop_
_entity.id
_entity.type
_entity.pdbx_description
1 polymer ?
#
loop_
_entity_poly.entity_id
_entity_poly.type
_entity_poly.pdbx_seq_one_letter_code
_entity_poly.pdbx_strand_id
1 'polypeptide(L)'
;MNEPTRNDAQDAATEAAQNAVDETTSWEYSAERGTIQADLEKGLDAAGVDVSDTEKQRLVDEIDDVKGDEHSGGPEVDPAEVSPADGA
;
A
#
# COMPACT_ATOMS: atom_id res chain seq x y z
N MET A 1 19.73 -22.78 9.50
CA MET A 1 19.45 -21.60 8.66
C MET A 1 17.94 -21.59 8.53
N ASN A 2 17.26 -20.64 9.20
CA ASN A 2 15.81 -20.51 9.07
C ASN A 2 15.54 -19.96 7.66
N GLU A 3 14.80 -20.72 6.86
CA GLU A 3 14.19 -20.22 5.64
C GLU A 3 13.14 -19.19 6.08
N PRO A 4 13.16 -17.94 5.59
CA PRO A 4 12.03 -17.04 5.80
C PRO A 4 10.81 -17.74 5.23
N THR A 5 9.81 -17.99 6.06
CA THR A 5 8.62 -18.67 5.57
C THR A 5 7.87 -17.71 4.67
N ARG A 6 7.05 -18.23 3.75
CA ARG A 6 6.22 -17.41 2.88
C ARG A 6 5.36 -16.40 3.67
N ASN A 7 5.03 -16.70 4.92
CA ASN A 7 4.33 -15.77 5.81
C ASN A 7 5.24 -14.60 6.19
N ASP A 8 6.48 -14.81 6.64
CA ASP A 8 7.41 -13.71 6.98
C ASP A 8 7.62 -12.73 5.81
N ALA A 9 7.66 -13.24 4.57
CA ALA A 9 7.78 -12.40 3.38
C ALA A 9 6.47 -11.65 3.03
N GLN A 10 5.31 -12.25 3.28
CA GLN A 10 4.01 -11.59 3.13
C GLN A 10 3.77 -10.54 4.21
N ASP A 11 4.15 -10.82 5.46
CA ASP A 11 4.09 -9.87 6.57
C ASP A 11 4.95 -8.65 6.25
N ALA A 12 6.21 -8.86 5.84
CA ALA A 12 7.09 -7.77 5.43
C ALA A 12 6.57 -6.96 4.22
N ALA A 13 5.96 -7.64 3.24
CA ALA A 13 5.34 -6.98 2.10
C ALA A 13 4.11 -6.15 2.51
N THR A 14 3.31 -6.66 3.44
CA THR A 14 2.14 -5.96 4.00
C THR A 14 2.57 -4.72 4.78
N GLU A 15 3.58 -4.85 5.65
CA GLU A 15 4.15 -3.71 6.40
C GLU A 15 4.71 -2.64 5.45
N ALA A 16 5.38 -3.05 4.38
CA ALA A 16 5.90 -2.16 3.35
C ALA A 16 4.78 -1.46 2.55
N ALA A 17 3.73 -2.20 2.18
CA ALA A 17 2.57 -1.64 1.49
C ALA A 17 1.82 -0.64 2.38
N GLN A 18 1.64 -0.96 3.67
CA GLN A 18 1.02 -0.05 4.62
C GLN A 18 1.82 1.25 4.78
N ASN A 19 3.15 1.17 4.81
CA ASN A 19 4.00 2.36 4.87
C ASN A 19 3.86 3.24 3.61
N ALA A 20 3.75 2.64 2.42
CA ALA A 20 3.50 3.40 1.20
C ALA A 20 2.14 4.12 1.22
N VAL A 21 1.10 3.46 1.74
CA VAL A 21 -0.23 4.04 1.93
C VAL A 21 -0.20 5.19 2.93
N ASP A 22 0.46 5.02 4.08
CA ASP A 22 0.59 6.05 5.11
C ASP A 22 1.35 7.28 4.59
N GLU A 23 2.46 7.07 3.89
CA GLU A 23 3.26 8.15 3.29
C GLU A 23 2.45 8.91 2.24
N THR A 24 1.74 8.19 1.36
CA THR A 24 0.86 8.80 0.35
C THR A 24 -0.24 9.62 1.03
N THR A 25 -0.90 9.06 2.05
CA THR A 25 -1.98 9.73 2.78
C THR A 25 -1.50 11.00 3.51
N SER A 26 -0.27 10.99 4.02
CA SER A 26 0.31 12.11 4.80
C SER A 26 0.53 13.38 3.97
N TRP A 27 0.95 13.26 2.71
CA TRP A 27 1.28 14.41 1.86
C TRP A 27 0.18 14.79 0.86
N GLU A 28 -0.67 13.84 0.50
CA GLU A 28 -1.63 13.97 -0.61
C GLU A 28 -2.97 14.62 -0.22
N TYR A 29 -3.03 15.34 0.91
CA TYR A 29 -4.24 16.03 1.40
C TYR A 29 -4.89 16.98 0.36
N SER A 30 -4.15 17.40 -0.67
CA SER A 30 -4.64 18.24 -1.77
C SER A 30 -4.49 17.61 -3.16
N ALA A 31 -4.07 16.35 -3.26
CA ALA A 31 -3.73 15.76 -4.54
C ALA A 31 -4.93 15.12 -5.24
N GLU A 32 -4.87 15.07 -6.57
CA GLU A 32 -5.87 14.42 -7.40
C GLU A 32 -5.68 12.89 -7.35
N ARG A 33 -6.76 12.14 -7.53
CA ARG A 33 -6.76 10.66 -7.54
C ARG A 33 -5.64 10.03 -8.39
N GLY A 34 -5.30 10.65 -9.53
CA GLY A 34 -4.22 10.18 -10.39
C GLY A 34 -2.82 10.30 -9.79
N THR A 35 -2.58 11.31 -8.94
CA THR A 35 -1.32 11.48 -8.21
C THR A 35 -1.23 10.45 -7.09
N ILE A 36 -2.31 10.26 -6.32
CA ILE A 36 -2.41 9.25 -5.26
C ILE A 36 -2.07 7.86 -5.83
N GLN A 37 -2.63 7.50 -6.99
CA GLN A 37 -2.31 6.23 -7.64
C GLN A 37 -0.82 6.14 -8.02
N ALA A 38 -0.25 7.18 -8.62
CA ALA A 38 1.14 7.16 -9.06
C ALA A 38 2.14 7.07 -7.89
N ASP A 39 1.86 7.77 -6.78
CA ASP A 39 2.72 7.73 -5.60
C ASP A 39 2.57 6.43 -4.81
N LEU A 40 1.35 5.90 -4.70
CA LEU A 40 1.13 4.56 -4.14
C LEU A 40 1.90 3.51 -4.95
N GLU A 41 1.77 3.53 -6.27
CA GLU A 41 2.50 2.61 -7.17
C GLU A 41 3.99 2.71 -7.00
N LYS A 42 4.52 3.94 -6.93
CA LYS A 42 5.94 4.19 -6.74
C LYS A 42 6.43 3.72 -5.37
N GLY A 43 5.63 3.90 -4.32
CA GLY A 43 5.96 3.43 -2.97
C GLY A 43 5.99 1.91 -2.88
N LEU A 44 5.01 1.24 -3.49
CA LEU A 44 4.94 -0.22 -3.58
C LEU A 44 6.12 -0.79 -4.39
N ASP A 45 6.42 -0.22 -5.55
CA ASP A 45 7.52 -0.64 -6.42
C ASP A 45 8.89 -0.42 -5.75
N ALA A 46 9.08 0.74 -5.08
CA ALA A 46 10.28 1.03 -4.31
C ALA A 46 10.49 0.07 -3.13
N ALA A 47 9.40 -0.44 -2.57
CA ALA A 47 9.44 -1.44 -1.51
C ALA A 47 9.54 -2.89 -2.03
N GLY A 48 9.48 -3.09 -3.35
CA GLY A 48 9.49 -4.42 -3.96
C GLY A 48 8.24 -5.22 -3.61
N VAL A 49 7.08 -4.56 -3.55
CA VAL A 49 5.79 -5.17 -3.22
C VAL A 49 4.86 -5.03 -4.41
N ASP A 50 4.22 -6.13 -4.77
CA ASP A 50 3.18 -6.18 -5.77
C ASP A 50 1.81 -6.33 -5.08
N VAL A 51 0.84 -5.55 -5.54
CA VAL A 51 -0.54 -5.54 -5.03
C VAL A 51 -1.46 -5.62 -6.23
N SER A 52 -2.55 -6.38 -6.09
CA SER A 52 -3.53 -6.52 -7.18
C SER A 52 -4.08 -5.16 -7.61
N ASP A 53 -4.37 -5.01 -8.91
CA ASP A 53 -4.95 -3.76 -9.44
C ASP A 53 -6.29 -3.40 -8.78
N THR A 54 -7.04 -4.41 -8.33
CA THR A 54 -8.31 -4.23 -7.61
C THR A 54 -8.06 -3.60 -6.25
N GLU A 55 -7.11 -4.15 -5.50
CA GLU A 55 -6.79 -3.65 -4.17
C GLU A 55 -6.14 -2.26 -4.24
N LYS A 56 -5.26 -2.04 -5.23
CA LYS A 56 -4.69 -0.72 -5.49
C LYS A 56 -5.77 0.34 -5.77
N GLN A 57 -6.78 0.02 -6.59
CA GLN A 57 -7.88 0.96 -6.86
C GLN A 57 -8.70 1.25 -5.61
N ARG A 58 -8.95 0.22 -4.77
CA ARG A 58 -9.64 0.40 -3.49
C ARG A 58 -8.83 1.31 -2.56
N LEU A 59 -7.53 1.06 -2.39
CA LEU A 59 -6.66 1.91 -1.58
C LEU A 59 -6.66 3.35 -2.08
N VAL A 60 -6.59 3.57 -3.39
CA VAL A 60 -6.66 4.92 -3.97
C VAL A 60 -8.00 5.61 -3.68
N ASP A 61 -9.12 4.90 -3.80
CA ASP A 61 -10.46 5.43 -3.46
C ASP A 61 -10.57 5.75 -1.95
N GLU A 62 -10.02 4.89 -1.10
CA GLU A 62 -10.06 5.05 0.36
C GLU A 62 -9.14 6.18 0.84
N ILE A 63 -7.94 6.33 0.24
CA ILE A 63 -7.06 7.49 0.47
C ILE A 63 -7.75 8.78 0.01
N ASP A 64 -8.44 8.76 -1.14
CA ASP A 64 -9.17 9.93 -1.66
C ASP A 64 -10.31 10.37 -0.71
N ASP A 65 -11.01 9.41 -0.11
CA ASP A 65 -12.12 9.64 0.83
C ASP A 65 -11.63 10.12 2.22
N VAL A 66 -10.51 9.57 2.71
CA VAL A 66 -9.90 9.92 4.01
C VAL A 66 -9.34 11.35 4.04
N LYS A 67 -9.14 12.01 2.89
CA LYS A 67 -8.72 13.44 2.82
C LYS A 67 -9.63 14.38 3.62
N GLY A 68 -10.85 13.97 3.98
CA GLY A 68 -11.76 14.75 4.81
C GLY A 68 -11.64 14.54 6.33
N ASP A 69 -10.99 13.47 6.79
CA ASP A 69 -11.12 12.96 8.16
C ASP A 69 -9.76 12.54 8.75
N GLU A 70 -9.02 13.50 9.30
CA GLU A 70 -7.71 13.34 9.96
C GLU A 70 -7.70 12.39 11.19
N HIS A 71 -8.87 11.95 11.62
CA HIS A 71 -9.08 11.11 12.81
C HIS A 71 -9.58 9.69 12.50
N SER A 72 -9.94 9.42 11.25
CA SER A 72 -10.24 8.07 10.79
C SER A 72 -8.91 7.43 10.43
N GLY A 73 -8.58 6.27 11.01
CA GLY A 73 -7.34 5.56 10.69
C GLY A 73 -7.18 5.44 9.17
N GLY A 74 -5.95 5.59 8.69
CA GLY A 74 -5.64 5.49 7.27
C GLY A 74 -6.09 4.15 6.68
N PRO A 75 -6.21 4.06 5.34
CA PRO A 75 -6.59 2.83 4.67
C PRO A 75 -5.68 1.67 5.07
N GLU A 76 -6.28 0.51 5.31
CA GLU A 76 -5.54 -0.72 5.67
C GLU A 76 -5.36 -1.60 4.42
N VAL A 77 -4.16 -2.13 4.23
CA VAL A 77 -3.86 -3.08 3.14
C VAL A 77 -4.29 -4.50 3.50
N ASP A 78 -4.97 -5.21 2.58
CA ASP A 78 -5.30 -6.61 2.79
C ASP A 78 -4.08 -7.52 2.50
N PRO A 79 -3.52 -8.23 3.50
CA PRO A 79 -2.32 -9.06 3.33
C PRO A 79 -2.52 -10.23 2.35
N ALA A 80 -3.77 -10.59 2.05
CA ALA A 80 -4.09 -11.62 1.07
C ALA A 80 -3.85 -11.18 -0.38
N GLU A 81 -3.93 -9.86 -0.64
CA GLU A 81 -3.76 -9.25 -1.97
C GLU A 81 -2.35 -8.69 -2.18
N VAL A 82 -1.50 -8.79 -1.15
CA VAL A 82 -0.13 -8.29 -1.13
C VAL A 82 0.86 -9.45 -1.34
N SER A 83 1.82 -9.26 -2.23
CA SER A 83 2.87 -10.24 -2.50
C SER A 83 4.24 -9.57 -2.63
N PRO A 84 5.33 -10.21 -2.16
CA PRO A 84 6.67 -9.74 -2.48
C PRO A 84 6.89 -9.82 -4.00
N ALA A 85 7.44 -8.78 -4.60
CA ALA A 85 7.74 -8.73 -6.04
C ALA A 85 8.76 -9.81 -6.45
N ASP A 86 9.55 -10.32 -5.50
CA ASP A 86 10.50 -11.42 -5.68
C ASP A 86 9.88 -12.74 -5.16
N GLY A 87 8.97 -13.30 -5.96
CA GLY A 87 8.21 -14.52 -5.63
C GLY A 87 8.08 -15.52 -6.78
N ALA A 88 8.92 -15.41 -7.82
CA ALA A 88 8.98 -16.34 -8.97
C ALA A 88 10.39 -16.87 -9.22
#